data_AF-A0AAI8UU53-F1
#
_entry.id   AF-A0AAI8UU53-F1
#
_cell.length_a   1.000
_cell.length_b   1.000
_cell.length_c   1.000
_cell.angle_alpha   90.00
_cell.angle_beta   90.00
_cell.angle_gamma   90.00
#
_symmetry.space_group_name_H-M   'P 1'
#
loop_
_entity.id
_entity.type
_entity.pdbx_description
1 polymer ?
#
loop_
_entity_poly.entity_id
_entity_poly.type
_entity_poly.pdbx_seq_one_letter_code
_entity_poly.pdbx_strand_id
1 'polypeptide(L)'
;MCSRIEKRQREAGEDLAVSHILAGNSESLAWGATCGRHLYIPLLLLRFVDPQVAAEPCGRCTVCLTPGEHIELGGLAVVVKQLIRRTSHIKDKRKACILTLAKFLSAASCDFAKRNHLEDYPERSIFRRYDIQLILQMITLLIANGSLKARIDIDPQSFAALDLIFME
;
A
#
# COMPACT_ATOMS: atom_id res chain seq x y z
N MET A 1 -22.60 7.44 -22.15
CA MET A 1 -22.22 6.07 -22.55
C MET A 1 -21.04 5.65 -21.68
N CYS A 2 -21.15 4.58 -20.89
CA CYS A 2 -19.99 4.04 -20.17
C CYS A 2 -18.97 3.52 -21.19
N SER A 3 -17.69 3.89 -21.07
CA SER A 3 -16.66 3.42 -21.99
C SER A 3 -16.49 1.90 -21.87
N ARG A 4 -16.01 1.24 -22.94
CA ARG A 4 -15.70 -0.21 -22.93
C ARG A 4 -14.71 -0.58 -21.82
N ILE A 5 -13.86 0.37 -21.42
CA ILE A 5 -12.88 0.25 -20.33
C ILE A 5 -13.61 0.22 -18.98
N GLU A 6 -14.53 1.16 -18.73
CA GLU A 6 -15.32 1.21 -17.49
C GLU A 6 -16.17 -0.04 -17.29
N LYS A 7 -16.72 -0.60 -18.37
CA LYS A 7 -17.47 -1.86 -18.32
C LYS A 7 -16.58 -3.04 -17.89
N ARG A 8 -15.38 -3.17 -18.48
CA ARG A 8 -14.42 -4.23 -18.13
C ARG A 8 -13.84 -4.09 -16.72
N GLN A 9 -13.57 -2.86 -16.27
CA GLN A 9 -13.11 -2.59 -14.91
C GLN A 9 -14.17 -2.96 -13.84
N ARG A 10 -15.47 -2.89 -14.17
CA ARG A 10 -16.53 -3.39 -13.28
C ARG A 10 -16.55 -4.92 -13.17
N GLU A 11 -16.20 -5.63 -14.24
CA GLU A 11 -16.23 -7.09 -14.32
C GLU A 11 -15.00 -7.76 -13.67
N ALA A 12 -13.89 -7.03 -13.48
CA ALA A 12 -12.63 -7.56 -12.97
C ALA A 12 -12.57 -7.83 -11.45
N GLY A 13 -13.64 -7.54 -10.70
CA GLY A 13 -13.60 -7.23 -9.26
C GLY A 13 -13.54 -8.38 -8.24
N GLU A 14 -13.64 -9.67 -8.60
CA GLU A 14 -14.10 -10.69 -7.61
C GLU A 14 -13.12 -11.80 -7.21
N ASP A 15 -11.90 -11.85 -7.72
CA ASP A 15 -11.09 -13.08 -7.56
C ASP A 15 -10.21 -13.16 -6.28
N LEU A 16 -10.10 -12.10 -5.47
CA LEU A 16 -9.14 -12.08 -4.35
C LEU A 16 -9.81 -11.74 -3.00
N ALA A 17 -9.68 -12.66 -2.03
CA ALA A 17 -10.14 -12.43 -0.66
C ALA A 17 -9.32 -11.33 0.03
N VAL A 18 -10.00 -10.44 0.76
CA VAL A 18 -9.36 -9.31 1.48
C VAL A 18 -8.42 -9.80 2.56
N SER A 19 -8.74 -10.92 3.21
CA SER A 19 -7.88 -11.58 4.20
C SER A 19 -6.47 -11.89 3.65
N HIS A 20 -6.37 -12.34 2.40
CA HIS A 20 -5.07 -12.60 1.77
C HIS A 20 -4.28 -11.31 1.52
N ILE A 21 -4.96 -10.22 1.15
CA ILE A 21 -4.30 -8.91 0.96
C ILE A 21 -3.78 -8.39 2.30
N LEU A 22 -4.57 -8.50 3.36
CA LEU A 22 -4.19 -8.07 4.70
C LEU A 22 -3.00 -8.86 5.25
N ALA A 23 -2.98 -10.18 5.06
CA ALA A 23 -1.86 -11.03 5.46
C ALA A 23 -0.56 -10.59 4.75
N GLY A 24 -0.58 -10.49 3.41
CA GLY A 24 0.60 -10.09 2.64
C GLY A 24 1.05 -8.64 2.89
N ASN A 25 0.12 -7.71 3.12
CA ASN A 25 0.45 -6.35 3.52
C ASN A 25 1.11 -6.35 4.91
N SER A 26 0.56 -7.07 5.89
CA SER A 26 1.15 -7.18 7.24
C SER A 26 2.57 -7.72 7.22
N GLU A 27 2.83 -8.76 6.41
CA GLU A 27 4.18 -9.31 6.21
C GLU A 27 5.14 -8.26 5.61
N SER A 28 4.69 -7.54 4.58
CA SER A 28 5.48 -6.49 3.92
C SER A 28 5.80 -5.32 4.86
N LEU A 29 4.84 -4.96 5.72
CA LEU A 29 5.00 -3.95 6.76
C LEU A 29 6.03 -4.41 7.80
N ALA A 30 5.89 -5.62 8.33
CA ALA A 30 6.82 -6.20 9.31
C ALA A 30 8.25 -6.30 8.75
N TRP A 31 8.41 -6.73 7.50
CA TRP A 31 9.69 -6.77 6.83
C TRP A 31 10.30 -5.36 6.64
N GLY A 32 9.52 -4.38 6.17
CA GLY A 32 10.01 -3.01 5.98
C GLY A 32 10.48 -2.35 7.27
N ALA A 33 9.80 -2.61 8.40
CA ALA A 33 10.22 -2.08 9.69
C ALA A 33 11.47 -2.77 10.27
N THR A 34 11.63 -4.08 10.05
CA THR A 34 12.78 -4.85 10.57
C THR A 34 14.06 -4.64 9.76
N CYS A 35 13.97 -4.60 8.42
CA CYS A 35 15.15 -4.50 7.56
C CYS A 35 15.71 -3.07 7.45
N GLY A 36 14.87 -2.04 7.52
CA GLY A 36 15.32 -0.65 7.36
C GLY A 36 15.71 0.06 8.67
N ARG A 37 15.32 -0.47 9.83
CA ARG A 37 15.45 0.22 11.13
C ARG A 37 14.87 1.64 11.13
N HIS A 38 13.86 1.89 10.31
CA HIS A 38 13.27 3.22 10.13
C HIS A 38 12.03 3.42 11.01
N LEU A 39 11.42 2.36 11.54
CA LEU A 39 10.19 2.46 12.34
C LEU A 39 10.05 1.39 13.41
N TYR A 40 9.53 1.83 14.56
CA TYR A 40 9.21 0.95 15.68
C TYR A 40 8.01 0.06 15.32
N ILE A 41 8.21 -1.27 15.32
CA ILE A 41 7.22 -2.25 14.82
C ILE A 41 5.84 -2.10 15.47
N PRO A 42 5.70 -1.92 16.79
CA PRO A 42 4.39 -1.72 17.40
C PRO A 42 3.69 -0.44 16.91
N LEU A 43 4.42 0.66 16.72
CA LEU A 43 3.85 1.90 16.17
C LEU A 43 3.32 1.69 14.74
N LEU A 44 4.07 0.95 13.91
CA LEU A 44 3.67 0.60 12.55
C LEU A 44 2.35 -0.18 12.53
N LEU A 45 2.27 -1.26 13.32
CA LEU A 45 1.10 -2.12 13.38
C LEU A 45 -0.12 -1.37 13.94
N LEU A 46 0.08 -0.55 14.98
CA LEU A 46 -0.97 0.28 15.55
C LEU A 46 -1.49 1.30 14.54
N ARG A 47 -0.61 1.99 13.81
CA ARG A 47 -1.01 2.97 12.76
C ARG A 47 -1.68 2.34 11.55
N PHE A 48 -1.37 1.08 11.24
CA PHE A 48 -2.03 0.36 10.16
C PHE A 48 -3.50 0.06 10.48
N VAL A 49 -3.80 -0.21 11.75
CA VAL A 49 -5.17 -0.45 12.24
C VAL A 49 -5.90 0.86 12.52
N ASP A 50 -5.24 1.79 13.21
CA ASP A 50 -5.75 3.13 13.51
C ASP A 50 -4.68 4.20 13.24
N PRO A 51 -4.83 5.00 12.16
CA PRO A 51 -3.84 6.00 11.78
C PRO A 51 -3.68 7.15 12.78
N GLN A 52 -4.57 7.30 13.78
CA GLN A 52 -4.48 8.33 14.82
C GLN A 52 -3.67 7.89 16.05
N VAL A 53 -3.34 6.60 16.17
CA VAL A 53 -2.59 6.10 17.34
C VAL A 53 -1.15 6.61 17.29
N ALA A 54 -0.77 7.30 18.36
CA ALA A 54 0.62 7.59 18.70
C ALA A 54 1.12 6.55 19.70
N ALA A 55 2.34 6.04 19.48
CA ALA A 55 3.04 5.19 20.43
C ALA A 55 4.42 5.78 20.68
N GLU A 56 4.80 5.89 21.95
CA GLU A 56 6.13 6.38 22.30
C GLU A 56 7.22 5.34 21.92
N PRO A 57 8.40 5.79 21.48
CA PRO A 57 9.52 4.89 21.24
C PRO A 57 9.89 4.12 22.50
N CYS A 58 10.11 2.80 22.40
CA CYS A 58 10.42 1.98 23.57
C CYS A 58 11.83 2.19 24.18
N GLY A 59 12.71 2.91 23.46
CA GLY A 59 14.10 3.18 23.86
C GLY A 59 15.03 1.96 23.89
N ARG A 60 14.54 0.75 23.56
CA ARG A 60 15.26 -0.52 23.76
C ARG A 60 15.42 -1.38 22.52
N CYS A 61 14.60 -1.15 21.48
CA CYS A 61 14.71 -1.92 20.24
C CYS A 61 15.81 -1.36 19.32
N THR A 62 16.25 -2.18 18.36
CA THR A 62 17.29 -1.81 17.39
C THR A 62 16.97 -0.56 16.58
N VAL A 63 15.69 -0.27 16.32
CA VAL A 63 15.24 0.97 15.69
C VAL A 63 15.46 2.18 16.59
N CYS A 64 15.16 2.07 17.89
CA CYS A 64 15.36 3.16 18.84
C CYS A 64 16.85 3.38 19.15
N LEU A 65 17.64 2.30 19.20
CA LEU A 65 19.06 2.35 19.55
C LEU A 65 19.96 2.72 18.36
N THR A 66 19.59 2.28 17.16
CA THR A 66 20.36 2.50 15.92
C THR A 66 19.40 2.82 14.77
N PRO A 67 18.79 4.02 14.76
CA PRO A 67 17.86 4.39 13.71
C PRO A 67 18.55 4.38 12.35
N GLY A 68 17.84 3.91 11.33
CA GLY A 68 18.28 4.03 9.94
C GLY A 68 18.31 5.49 9.49
N GLU A 69 19.01 5.76 8.38
CA GLU A 69 19.04 7.09 7.77
C GLU A 69 17.63 7.57 7.39
N HIS A 70 17.45 8.89 7.39
CA HIS A 70 16.18 9.48 6.95
C HIS A 70 16.03 9.31 5.43
N ILE A 71 14.89 8.75 5.01
CA ILE A 71 14.56 8.61 3.59
C ILE A 71 13.50 9.65 3.23
N GLU A 72 13.80 10.51 2.25
CA GLU A 72 12.82 11.45 1.73
C GLU A 72 11.78 10.73 0.86
N LEU A 73 10.52 10.77 1.28
CA LEU A 73 9.41 10.07 0.62
C LEU A 73 8.42 10.99 -0.09
N GLY A 74 8.67 12.31 -0.09
CA GLY A 74 7.70 13.32 -0.57
C GLY A 74 7.26 13.10 -2.01
N GLY A 75 8.21 12.84 -2.92
CA GLY A 75 7.90 12.56 -4.33
C GLY A 75 7.06 11.29 -4.52
N LEU A 76 7.37 10.22 -3.79
CA LEU A 76 6.60 8.99 -3.84
C LEU A 76 5.18 9.19 -3.28
N ALA A 77 5.03 9.93 -2.18
CA ALA A 77 3.74 10.22 -1.57
C ALA A 77 2.79 10.89 -2.58
N VAL A 78 3.28 11.88 -3.32
CA VAL A 78 2.50 12.59 -4.36
C VAL A 78 2.03 11.62 -5.45
N VAL A 79 2.94 10.79 -5.98
CA VAL A 79 2.62 9.84 -7.06
C VAL A 79 1.60 8.80 -6.59
N VAL A 80 1.79 8.22 -5.40
CA VAL A 80 0.88 7.20 -4.86
C VAL A 80 -0.52 7.78 -4.62
N LYS A 81 -0.61 9.00 -4.06
CA LYS A 81 -1.91 9.68 -3.86
C LYS A 81 -2.62 9.97 -5.18
N GLN A 82 -1.89 10.44 -6.19
CA GLN A 82 -2.44 10.63 -7.54
C GLN A 82 -2.98 9.33 -8.15
N LEU A 83 -2.22 8.24 -8.02
CA LEU A 83 -2.65 6.91 -8.47
C LEU A 83 -3.93 6.46 -7.75
N ILE A 84 -4.01 6.63 -6.43
CA ILE A 84 -5.19 6.28 -5.63
C ILE A 84 -6.42 7.08 -6.07
N ARG A 85 -6.28 8.41 -6.26
CA ARG A 85 -7.38 9.25 -6.76
C ARG A 85 -7.89 8.75 -8.11
N ARG A 86 -6.99 8.51 -9.06
CA ARG A 86 -7.34 8.11 -10.43
C ARG A 86 -7.92 6.70 -10.51
N THR A 87 -7.59 5.82 -9.57
CA THR A 87 -8.07 4.43 -9.53
C THR A 87 -9.19 4.20 -8.51
N SER A 88 -9.71 5.27 -7.89
CA SER A 88 -10.76 5.20 -6.88
C SER A 88 -12.01 4.46 -7.35
N HIS A 89 -12.43 4.65 -8.62
CA HIS A 89 -13.60 4.03 -9.24
C HIS A 89 -13.43 2.54 -9.59
N ILE A 90 -12.19 2.02 -9.58
CA ILE A 90 -11.88 0.64 -9.95
C ILE A 90 -12.25 -0.29 -8.79
N LYS A 91 -12.98 -1.38 -9.06
CA LYS A 91 -13.44 -2.33 -8.03
C LYS A 91 -12.43 -3.43 -7.70
N ASP A 92 -11.32 -3.55 -8.44
CA ASP A 92 -10.29 -4.56 -8.20
C ASP A 92 -9.57 -4.31 -6.86
N LYS A 93 -9.77 -5.24 -5.91
CA LYS A 93 -9.19 -5.18 -4.56
C LYS A 93 -7.66 -5.18 -4.55
N ARG A 94 -7.01 -5.63 -5.63
CA ARG A 94 -5.53 -5.59 -5.75
C ARG A 94 -4.96 -4.17 -5.67
N LYS A 95 -5.76 -3.13 -5.93
CA LYS A 95 -5.34 -1.73 -5.75
C LYS A 95 -4.92 -1.41 -4.31
N ALA A 96 -5.36 -2.21 -3.34
CA ALA A 96 -4.99 -2.07 -1.93
C ALA A 96 -3.86 -3.01 -1.47
N CYS A 97 -3.22 -3.72 -2.40
CA CYS A 97 -2.05 -4.55 -2.12
C CYS A 97 -0.76 -3.74 -2.34
N ILE A 98 0.11 -3.67 -1.33
CA ILE A 98 1.37 -2.91 -1.38
C ILE A 98 2.29 -3.42 -2.49
N LEU A 99 2.37 -4.75 -2.67
CA LEU A 99 3.14 -5.37 -3.76
C LEU A 99 2.60 -5.01 -5.15
N THR A 100 1.27 -4.95 -5.30
CA THR A 100 0.67 -4.53 -6.57
C THR A 100 1.06 -3.09 -6.91
N LEU A 101 1.01 -2.18 -5.93
CA LEU A 101 1.45 -0.80 -6.12
C LEU A 101 2.94 -0.73 -6.48
N ALA A 102 3.81 -1.46 -5.76
CA ALA A 102 5.24 -1.47 -6.05
C ALA A 102 5.55 -2.00 -7.48
N LYS A 103 4.87 -3.07 -7.90
CA LYS A 103 4.99 -3.59 -9.28
C LYS A 103 4.49 -2.58 -10.32
N PHE A 104 3.39 -1.88 -10.03
CA PHE A 104 2.85 -0.85 -10.92
C PHE A 104 3.85 0.30 -11.14
N LEU A 105 4.41 0.82 -10.04
CA LEU A 105 5.34 1.95 -10.05
C LEU A 105 6.71 1.61 -10.69
N SER A 106 7.16 0.36 -10.55
CA SER A 106 8.40 -0.14 -11.19
C SER A 106 8.25 -0.52 -12.67
N ALA A 107 7.04 -0.41 -13.24
CA ALA A 107 6.69 -0.92 -14.57
C ALA A 107 6.71 -2.46 -14.71
N ALA A 108 6.95 -3.19 -13.62
CA ALA A 108 6.91 -4.64 -13.62
C ALA A 108 5.51 -5.14 -14.01
N SER A 109 5.45 -6.37 -14.56
CA SER A 109 4.17 -6.99 -14.88
C SER A 109 3.34 -7.16 -13.61
N CYS A 110 2.18 -6.51 -13.54
CA CYS A 110 1.17 -6.74 -12.52
C CYS A 110 -0.20 -6.97 -13.15
N ASP A 111 -0.93 -7.95 -12.60
CA ASP A 111 -2.25 -8.31 -13.11
C ASP A 111 -3.26 -7.18 -12.94
N PHE A 112 -3.09 -6.35 -11.92
CA PHE A 112 -3.90 -5.17 -11.70
C PHE A 112 -3.86 -4.22 -12.90
N ALA A 113 -2.67 -3.90 -13.43
CA ALA A 113 -2.59 -2.99 -14.57
C ALA A 113 -3.21 -3.61 -15.83
N LYS A 114 -2.92 -4.90 -16.08
CA LYS A 114 -3.43 -5.61 -17.27
C LYS A 114 -4.96 -5.75 -17.26
N ARG A 115 -5.53 -6.16 -16.13
CA ARG A 115 -6.99 -6.37 -15.97
C ARG A 115 -7.78 -5.08 -16.05
N ASN A 116 -7.18 -3.97 -15.60
CA ASN A 116 -7.86 -2.67 -15.54
C ASN A 116 -7.45 -1.71 -16.66
N HIS A 117 -6.66 -2.16 -17.63
CA HIS A 117 -6.20 -1.37 -18.78
C HIS A 117 -5.44 -0.09 -18.38
N LEU A 118 -4.50 -0.22 -17.44
CA LEU A 118 -3.73 0.88 -16.84
C LEU A 118 -2.28 0.92 -17.34
N GLU A 119 -1.99 0.29 -18.48
CA GLU A 119 -0.64 0.18 -19.03
C GLU A 119 -0.03 1.53 -19.41
N ASP A 120 -0.86 2.46 -19.86
CA ASP A 120 -0.42 3.78 -20.34
C ASP A 120 -0.57 4.89 -19.30
N TYR A 121 -0.89 4.53 -18.04
CA TYR A 121 -1.01 5.53 -16.97
C TYR A 121 0.36 6.17 -16.67
N PRO A 122 0.43 7.49 -16.47
CA PRO A 122 1.71 8.18 -16.31
C PRO A 122 2.39 7.87 -14.98
N GLU A 123 1.65 7.44 -13.95
CA GLU A 123 2.22 6.96 -12.69
C GLU A 123 2.95 5.62 -12.85
N ARG A 124 2.61 4.85 -13.90
CA ARG A 124 3.32 3.61 -14.21
C ARG A 124 4.75 3.96 -14.59
N SER A 125 5.71 3.18 -14.12
CA SER A 125 7.12 3.29 -14.50
C SER A 125 7.89 4.54 -14.01
N ILE A 126 7.25 5.45 -13.25
CA ILE A 126 7.95 6.60 -12.63
C ILE A 126 9.18 6.13 -11.82
N PHE A 127 9.05 4.96 -11.17
CA PHE A 127 10.11 4.38 -10.35
C PHE A 127 10.78 3.17 -11.01
N ARG A 128 10.76 3.05 -12.34
CA ARG A 128 11.34 1.91 -13.09
C ARG A 128 12.84 1.64 -12.85
N ARG A 129 13.57 2.62 -12.29
CA ARG A 129 15.00 2.50 -11.95
C ARG A 129 15.24 1.90 -10.57
N TYR A 130 14.21 1.82 -9.74
CA TYR A 130 14.27 1.25 -8.41
C TYR A 130 13.78 -0.19 -8.45
N ASP A 131 14.38 -1.04 -7.62
CA ASP A 131 13.89 -2.39 -7.45
C ASP A 131 12.54 -2.40 -6.73
N ILE A 132 11.79 -3.48 -6.92
CA ILE A 132 10.47 -3.64 -6.29
C ILE A 132 10.61 -3.64 -4.76
N GLN A 133 11.72 -4.18 -4.24
CA GLN A 133 11.98 -4.26 -2.81
C GLN A 133 12.13 -2.88 -2.16
N LEU A 134 12.88 -1.95 -2.75
CA LEU A 134 12.98 -0.60 -2.24
C LEU A 134 11.65 0.15 -2.33
N ILE A 135 10.91 0.02 -3.44
CA ILE A 135 9.60 0.67 -3.57
C ILE A 135 8.62 0.13 -2.53
N LEU A 136 8.61 -1.19 -2.27
CA LEU A 136 7.85 -1.81 -1.19
C LEU A 136 8.20 -1.18 0.17
N GLN A 137 9.49 -1.06 0.49
CA GLN A 137 9.94 -0.41 1.74
C GLN A 137 9.42 1.02 1.82
N MET A 138 9.57 1.81 0.75
CA MET A 138 9.15 3.20 0.74
C MET A 138 7.62 3.35 0.91
N ILE A 139 6.80 2.48 0.28
CA ILE A 139 5.34 2.47 0.50
C ILE A 139 5.00 2.09 1.95
N THR A 140 5.68 1.08 2.51
CA THR A 140 5.54 0.70 3.92
C THR A 140 5.82 1.89 4.83
N LEU A 141 6.89 2.65 4.57
CA LEU A 141 7.24 3.84 5.37
C LEU A 141 6.20 4.97 5.21
N LEU A 142 5.60 5.15 4.03
CA LEU A 142 4.50 6.11 3.85
C LEU A 142 3.30 5.75 4.72
N ILE A 143 2.96 4.47 4.82
CA ILE A 143 1.87 3.98 5.67
C ILE A 143 2.19 4.21 7.13
N ALA A 144 3.40 3.81 7.51
CA ALA A 144 3.92 3.92 8.87
C ALA A 144 3.94 5.35 9.41
N ASN A 145 4.28 6.31 8.54
CA ASN A 145 4.32 7.73 8.87
C ASN A 145 2.94 8.41 8.77
N GLY A 146 1.87 7.66 8.44
CA GLY A 146 0.52 8.19 8.25
C GLY A 146 0.36 9.05 6.99
N SER A 147 1.36 9.05 6.10
CA SER A 147 1.31 9.77 4.82
C SER A 147 0.41 9.07 3.80
N LEU A 148 0.28 7.75 3.92
CA LEU A 148 -0.68 6.92 3.20
C LEU A 148 -1.55 6.18 4.22
N LYS A 149 -2.88 6.31 4.16
CA LYS A 149 -3.76 5.69 5.15
C LYS A 149 -4.46 4.48 4.56
N ALA A 150 -4.75 3.47 5.37
CA ALA A 150 -5.61 2.36 5.01
C ALA A 150 -6.96 2.50 5.74
N ARG A 151 -8.05 2.13 5.07
CA ARG A 151 -9.35 1.88 5.69
C ARG A 151 -9.70 0.43 5.50
N ILE A 152 -10.01 -0.25 6.59
CA ILE A 152 -10.42 -1.65 6.62
C ILE A 152 -11.88 -1.65 7.09
N ASP A 153 -12.76 -2.17 6.24
CA ASP A 153 -14.16 -2.33 6.59
C ASP A 153 -14.34 -3.74 7.19
N ILE A 154 -14.80 -3.82 8.44
CA ILE A 154 -14.92 -5.07 9.22
C ILE A 154 -16.40 -5.40 9.43
N ASP A 155 -16.78 -6.65 9.23
CA ASP A 155 -18.10 -7.17 9.59
C ASP A 155 -18.26 -7.17 11.11
N PRO A 156 -19.26 -6.46 11.68
CA PRO A 156 -19.44 -6.38 13.13
C PRO A 156 -19.89 -7.70 13.79
N GLN A 157 -20.40 -8.67 13.02
CA GLN A 157 -20.84 -9.97 13.54
C GLN A 157 -19.74 -11.03 13.44
N SER A 158 -19.08 -11.11 12.28
CA SER A 158 -18.06 -12.15 12.03
C SER A 158 -16.64 -11.69 12.33
N PHE A 159 -16.42 -10.38 12.54
CA PHE A 159 -15.10 -9.74 12.63
C PHE A 159 -14.22 -9.97 11.40
N ALA A 160 -14.79 -10.42 10.29
CA ALA A 160 -14.08 -10.63 9.03
C ALA A 160 -13.87 -9.30 8.31
N ALA A 161 -12.70 -9.13 7.69
CA ALA A 161 -12.45 -7.99 6.82
C ALA A 161 -13.22 -8.14 5.50
N LEU A 162 -14.08 -7.18 5.20
CA LEU A 162 -14.95 -7.15 4.03
C LEU A 162 -14.33 -6.40 2.86
N ASP A 163 -13.64 -5.29 3.17
CA ASP A 163 -12.97 -4.44 2.19
C ASP A 163 -11.71 -3.79 2.76
N LEU A 164 -10.81 -3.41 1.85
CA LEU A 164 -9.59 -2.67 2.16
C LEU A 164 -9.35 -1.65 1.06
N ILE A 165 -9.21 -0.38 1.45
CA ILE A 165 -8.86 0.71 0.53
C ILE A 165 -7.74 1.58 1.09
N PHE A 166 -6.90 2.12 0.21
CA PHE A 166 -5.99 3.20 0.59
C PHE A 166 -6.67 4.56 0.42
N MET A 167 -6.39 5.47 1.36
CA MET A 167 -6.92 6.82 1.45
C MET A 167 -5.77 7.84 1.54
N GLU A 168 -6.09 9.10 1.25
CA GLU A 168 -5.14 10.22 1.26
C GLU A 168 -4.85 10.83 2.62
#